data_AF-A0A9X0YQQ2-F1
#
_entry.id   AF-A0A9X0YQQ2-F1
#
_cell.length_a   1.000
_cell.length_b   1.000
_cell.length_c   1.000
_cell.angle_alpha   90.00
_cell.angle_beta   90.00
_cell.angle_gamma   90.00
#
_symmetry.space_group_name_H-M   'P 1'
#
loop_
_entity.id
_entity.type
_entity.pdbx_description
1 polymer ?
#
loop_
_entity_poly.entity_id
_entity_poly.type
_entity_poly.pdbx_seq_one_letter_code
_entity_poly.pdbx_strand_id
1 'polypeptide(L)'
;MKFKYALGIGFLLLQVGSIGYARFIPERYFCWAPYDEHTYYDISVKVNGQLLSKKDTEQRYHYQAVGWEPRAIDNVFSVIRQYETSHSKDEHAKVQVLYRTNGHDEKIWSFPKQ
;
A
#
# COMPACT_ATOMS: atom_id res chain seq x y z
N MET A 1 20.17 23.01 -34.30
CA MET A 1 19.28 21.90 -34.75
C MET A 1 19.50 20.61 -33.96
N LYS A 2 20.73 20.07 -33.85
CA LYS A 2 21.02 18.79 -33.16
C LYS A 2 20.57 18.69 -31.69
N PHE A 3 20.64 19.80 -30.94
CA PHE A 3 20.21 19.83 -29.54
C PHE A 3 18.71 19.56 -29.34
N LYS A 4 17.85 20.07 -30.24
CA LYS A 4 16.40 19.85 -30.16
C LYS A 4 16.06 18.37 -30.38
N TYR A 5 16.78 17.70 -31.28
CA TYR A 5 16.63 16.26 -31.51
C TYR A 5 17.16 15.44 -30.34
N ALA A 6 18.32 15.80 -29.77
CA ALA A 6 18.86 15.13 -28.59
C ALA A 6 17.91 15.25 -27.37
N LEU A 7 17.32 16.42 -27.16
CA LEU A 7 16.33 16.65 -26.10
C LEU A 7 15.06 15.80 -26.34
N GLY A 8 14.55 15.77 -27.58
CA GLY A 8 13.39 14.97 -27.94
C GLY A 8 13.63 13.46 -27.78
N ILE A 9 14.78 12.96 -28.24
CA ILE A 9 15.18 11.56 -28.06
C ILE A 9 15.33 11.22 -26.58
N GLY A 10 15.96 12.10 -25.80
CA GLY A 10 16.09 11.93 -24.35
C GLY A 10 14.73 11.84 -23.64
N PHE A 11 13.78 12.69 -24.02
CA PHE A 11 12.42 12.64 -23.48
C PHE A 11 11.71 11.33 -23.83
N LEU A 12 11.82 10.85 -25.07
CA LEU A 12 11.23 9.57 -25.48
C LEU A 12 11.87 8.37 -24.75
N LEU A 13 13.19 8.36 -24.60
CA LEU A 13 13.89 7.33 -23.83
C LEU A 13 13.45 7.32 -22.37
N LEU A 14 13.27 8.50 -21.76
CA LEU A 14 12.76 8.62 -20.40
C LEU A 14 11.33 8.09 -20.29
N GLN A 15 10.45 8.36 -21.25
CA GLN A 15 9.10 7.80 -21.28
C GLN A 15 9.12 6.26 -21.35
N VAL A 16 9.91 5.69 -22.26
CA VAL A 16 10.03 4.22 -22.41
C VAL A 16 10.61 3.60 -21.13
N GLY A 17 11.63 4.23 -20.55
CA GLY A 17 12.21 3.82 -19.27
C GLY A 17 11.19 3.83 -18.13
N SER A 18 10.38 4.89 -18.02
CA SER A 18 9.33 5.00 -17.01
C SER A 18 8.25 3.93 -17.16
N ILE A 19 7.85 3.59 -18.39
CA ILE A 19 6.90 2.48 -18.66
C ILE A 19 7.51 1.14 -18.24
N GLY A 20 8.80 0.93 -18.50
CA GLY A 20 9.53 -0.24 -18.05
C GLY A 20 9.57 -0.35 -16.53
N TYR A 21 9.95 0.74 -15.85
CA TYR A 21 10.04 0.82 -14.40
C TYR A 21 8.69 0.61 -13.71
N ALA A 22 7.60 1.17 -14.27
CA ALA A 22 6.24 1.02 -13.73
C ALA A 22 5.78 -0.45 -13.63
N ARG A 23 6.36 -1.38 -14.40
CA ARG A 23 6.05 -2.81 -14.29
C ARG A 23 6.54 -3.46 -12.99
N PHE A 24 7.49 -2.82 -12.29
CA PHE A 24 8.09 -3.33 -11.07
C PHE A 24 7.59 -2.65 -9.81
N ILE A 25 6.71 -1.63 -9.94
CA ILE A 25 6.10 -0.97 -8.80
C ILE A 25 4.80 -1.71 -8.46
N PRO A 26 4.64 -2.21 -7.22
CA PRO A 26 3.41 -2.90 -6.80
C PRO A 26 2.22 -1.93 -6.68
N GLU A 27 2.51 -0.67 -6.36
CA GLU A 27 1.57 0.43 -6.20
C GLU A 27 1.00 0.91 -7.54
N ARG A 28 -0.08 0.29 -8.03
CA ARG A 28 -0.72 0.61 -9.32
C ARG A 28 -1.82 1.68 -9.24
N TYR A 29 -1.64 2.71 -8.41
CA TYR A 29 -2.70 3.67 -8.05
C TYR A 29 -3.41 4.39 -9.22
N PHE A 30 -2.75 4.54 -10.37
CA PHE A 30 -3.25 5.30 -11.52
C PHE A 30 -3.32 4.48 -12.83
N CYS A 31 -3.59 3.18 -12.74
CA CYS A 31 -3.83 2.37 -13.94
C CYS A 31 -5.23 2.64 -14.52
N TRP A 32 -5.33 2.70 -15.86
CA TRP A 32 -6.59 2.90 -16.58
C TRP A 32 -7.50 1.66 -16.55
N ALA A 33 -6.93 0.49 -16.26
CA ALA A 33 -7.68 -0.75 -16.07
C ALA A 33 -8.09 -0.89 -14.59
N PRO A 34 -9.34 -1.31 -14.31
CA PRO A 34 -9.76 -1.67 -12.95
C PRO A 34 -8.83 -2.74 -12.39
N TYR A 35 -8.61 -2.71 -11.07
CA TYR A 35 -7.94 -3.82 -10.39
C TYR A 35 -8.78 -5.09 -10.55
N ASP A 36 -8.14 -6.17 -11.00
CA ASP A 36 -8.70 -7.53 -11.02
C ASP A 36 -8.43 -8.28 -9.71
N GLU A 37 -7.87 -7.58 -8.73
CA GLU A 37 -7.61 -8.07 -7.39
C GLU A 37 -8.80 -7.78 -6.48
N HIS A 38 -9.28 -8.81 -5.82
CA HIS A 38 -10.24 -8.69 -4.73
C HIS A 38 -9.61 -9.29 -3.49
N THR A 39 -9.17 -8.42 -2.58
CA THR A 39 -8.42 -8.84 -1.40
C THR A 39 -9.26 -8.67 -0.14
N TYR A 40 -9.55 -9.77 0.53
CA TYR A 40 -10.06 -9.70 1.90
C TYR A 40 -8.91 -9.36 2.83
N TYR A 41 -9.15 -8.47 3.80
CA TYR A 41 -8.16 -8.12 4.80
C TYR A 41 -8.76 -7.94 6.19
N ASP A 42 -7.94 -8.18 7.20
CA ASP A 42 -8.22 -7.96 8.61
C ASP A 42 -7.00 -7.30 9.28
N ILE A 43 -7.20 -6.09 9.80
CA ILE A 43 -6.19 -5.29 10.49
C ILE A 43 -6.28 -5.53 12.00
N SER A 44 -5.16 -5.92 12.59
CA SER A 44 -4.97 -6.05 14.03
C SER A 44 -3.87 -5.13 14.51
N VAL A 45 -4.20 -4.20 15.40
CA VAL A 45 -3.27 -3.21 15.94
C VAL A 45 -3.11 -3.40 17.43
N LYS A 46 -1.85 -3.44 17.88
CA LYS A 46 -1.50 -3.50 19.29
C LYS A 46 -0.69 -2.25 19.65
N VAL A 47 -1.25 -1.35 20.47
CA VAL A 47 -0.58 -0.14 20.96
C VAL A 47 -0.22 -0.35 22.42
N ASN A 48 1.05 -0.15 22.79
CA ASN A 48 1.53 -0.27 24.17
C ASN A 48 1.12 -1.59 24.86
N GLY A 49 1.06 -2.68 24.10
CA GLY A 49 0.69 -3.98 24.63
C GLY A 49 -0.82 -4.28 24.64
N GLN A 50 -1.67 -3.32 24.34
CA GLN A 50 -3.13 -3.49 24.29
C GLN A 50 -3.62 -3.62 22.85
N LEU A 51 -4.47 -4.61 22.59
CA LEU A 51 -5.10 -4.81 21.28
C LEU A 51 -6.24 -3.80 21.12
N LEU A 52 -6.21 -3.03 20.03
CA LEU A 52 -7.28 -2.09 19.71
C LEU A 52 -8.51 -2.85 19.20
N SER A 53 -9.70 -2.31 19.50
CA SER A 53 -10.92 -2.80 18.87
C SER A 53 -10.92 -2.46 17.38
N LYS A 54 -11.78 -3.12 16.60
CA LYS A 54 -11.93 -2.81 15.16
C LYS A 54 -12.38 -1.37 14.96
N LYS A 55 -13.30 -0.87 15.79
CA LYS A 55 -13.78 0.51 15.74
C LYS A 55 -12.66 1.51 16.04
N ASP A 56 -11.81 1.23 17.04
CA ASP A 56 -10.69 2.12 17.36
C ASP A 56 -9.63 2.09 16.26
N THR A 57 -9.43 0.93 15.63
CA THR A 57 -8.54 0.78 14.46
C THR A 57 -9.07 1.60 13.28
N GLU A 58 -10.38 1.58 13.04
CA GLU A 58 -11.03 2.38 12.00
C GLU A 58 -10.89 3.88 12.25
N GLN A 59 -11.08 4.31 13.49
CA GLN A 59 -10.89 5.70 13.88
C GLN A 59 -9.44 6.14 13.74
N ARG A 60 -8.48 5.28 14.09
CA ARG A 60 -7.04 5.57 14.01
C ARG A 60 -6.60 5.80 12.56
N TYR A 61 -6.97 4.90 11.65
CA TYR A 61 -6.51 4.99 10.25
C TYR A 61 -7.47 5.71 9.31
N HIS A 62 -8.66 6.10 9.79
CA HIS A 62 -9.76 6.58 8.94
C HIS A 62 -10.04 5.63 7.76
N TYR A 63 -9.91 4.33 8.02
CA TYR A 63 -10.01 3.27 7.03
C TYR A 63 -10.69 2.05 7.66
N GLN A 64 -11.41 1.26 6.88
CA GLN A 64 -12.08 0.05 7.40
C GLN A 64 -11.05 -0.91 8.02
N ALA A 65 -11.35 -1.46 9.19
CA ALA A 65 -10.41 -2.37 9.87
C ALA A 65 -10.51 -3.81 9.36
N VAL A 66 -11.67 -4.19 8.80
CA VAL A 66 -11.91 -5.49 8.18
C VAL A 66 -12.79 -5.26 6.96
N GLY A 67 -12.48 -5.91 5.85
CA GLY A 67 -13.32 -5.83 4.67
C GLY A 67 -12.66 -6.34 3.41
N TRP A 68 -13.22 -5.89 2.29
CA TRP A 68 -12.71 -6.17 0.96
C TRP A 68 -12.07 -4.90 0.40
N GLU A 69 -10.82 -5.01 -0.02
CA GLU A 69 -10.12 -3.95 -0.74
C GLU A 69 -10.37 -4.15 -2.24
N PRO A 70 -11.06 -3.19 -2.91
CA PRO A 70 -11.24 -3.20 -4.36
C PRO A 70 -10.00 -2.73 -5.13
N ARG A 71 -8.95 -2.28 -4.43
CA ARG A 71 -7.64 -1.90 -4.97
C ARG A 71 -6.58 -2.97 -4.64
N ALA A 72 -5.34 -2.72 -5.01
CA ALA A 72 -4.21 -3.51 -4.50
C ALA A 72 -4.10 -3.38 -2.97
N ILE A 73 -3.76 -4.49 -2.30
CA ILE A 73 -3.59 -4.54 -0.83
C ILE A 73 -2.53 -3.56 -0.31
N ASP A 74 -1.56 -3.20 -1.16
CA ASP A 74 -0.55 -2.18 -0.86
C ASP A 74 -1.16 -0.82 -0.49
N ASN A 75 -2.39 -0.53 -0.92
CA ASN A 75 -3.14 0.63 -0.44
C ASN A 75 -3.38 0.60 1.08
N VAL A 76 -3.77 -0.54 1.63
CA VAL A 76 -3.96 -0.70 3.09
C VAL A 76 -2.61 -0.53 3.80
N PHE A 77 -1.55 -1.12 3.25
CA PHE A 77 -0.21 -1.02 3.83
C PHE A 77 0.32 0.41 3.83
N SER A 78 0.05 1.18 2.75
CA SER A 78 0.52 2.56 2.65
C SER A 78 -0.22 3.47 3.62
N VAL A 79 -1.54 3.32 3.79
CA VAL A 79 -2.33 4.06 4.79
C VAL A 79 -1.79 3.82 6.20
N ILE A 80 -1.60 2.55 6.59
CA ILE A 80 -1.06 2.18 7.90
C ILE A 80 0.35 2.77 8.07
N ARG A 81 1.24 2.55 7.09
CA ARG A 81 2.63 3.02 7.15
C ARG A 81 2.70 4.53 7.27
N GLN A 82 1.90 5.27 6.51
CA GLN A 82 1.87 6.73 6.54
C GLN A 82 1.44 7.23 7.91
N TYR A 83 0.36 6.67 8.48
CA TYR A 83 -0.12 7.05 9.80
C TYR A 83 0.93 6.79 10.87
N GLU A 84 1.45 5.55 10.93
CA GLU A 84 2.37 5.12 11.98
C GLU A 84 3.72 5.85 11.90
N THR A 85 4.20 6.17 10.69
CA THR A 85 5.44 6.94 10.49
C THR A 85 5.27 8.42 10.89
N SER A 86 4.08 8.98 10.70
CA SER A 86 3.82 10.42 10.92
C SER A 86 3.42 10.73 12.36
N HIS A 87 2.62 9.87 12.99
CA HIS A 87 1.97 10.15 14.28
C HIS A 87 2.40 9.21 15.41
N SER A 88 2.95 8.02 15.12
CA SER A 88 3.18 6.98 16.14
C SER A 88 4.64 6.82 16.54
N LYS A 89 5.47 7.87 16.42
CA LYS A 89 6.88 7.80 16.84
C LYS A 89 7.06 7.47 18.33
N ASP A 90 6.10 7.88 19.16
CA ASP A 90 6.14 7.68 20.62
C ASP A 90 5.28 6.49 21.10
N GLU A 91 4.45 5.93 20.21
CA GLU A 91 3.58 4.82 20.52
C GLU A 91 4.22 3.53 20.00
N HIS A 92 4.47 2.54 20.87
CA HIS A 92 5.01 1.23 20.46
C HIS A 92 3.94 0.38 19.78
N ALA A 93 3.42 0.86 18.66
CA ALA A 93 2.40 0.22 17.86
C ALA A 93 2.99 -0.94 17.07
N LYS A 94 2.30 -2.08 17.12
CA LYS A 94 2.56 -3.27 16.29
C LYS A 94 1.29 -3.56 15.52
N VAL A 95 1.39 -3.54 14.20
CA VAL A 95 0.31 -3.78 13.27
C VAL A 95 0.55 -5.10 12.55
N GLN A 96 -0.50 -5.88 12.43
CA GLN A 96 -0.56 -7.06 11.59
C GLN A 96 -1.77 -6.95 10.68
N VAL A 97 -1.57 -7.18 9.39
CA VAL A 97 -2.63 -7.24 8.40
C VAL A 97 -2.65 -8.65 7.85
N LEU A 98 -3.72 -9.37 8.17
CA LEU A 98 -4.03 -10.64 7.55
C LEU A 98 -4.72 -10.35 6.23
N TYR A 99 -4.29 -10.96 5.13
CA TYR A 99 -4.91 -10.70 3.84
C TYR A 99 -4.92 -11.93 2.93
N ARG A 100 -5.94 -11.98 2.07
CA ARG A 100 -6.16 -13.05 1.11
C ARG A 100 -6.69 -12.50 -0.20
N THR A 101 -5.89 -12.63 -1.26
CA THR A 101 -6.23 -12.11 -2.59
C THR A 101 -6.77 -13.24 -3.47
N ASN A 102 -7.93 -13.04 -4.10
CA ASN A 102 -8.48 -13.93 -5.14
C ASN A 102 -8.55 -15.43 -4.75
N GLY A 103 -8.77 -15.73 -3.46
CA GLY A 103 -8.85 -17.11 -2.96
C GLY A 103 -7.51 -17.85 -2.82
N HIS A 104 -6.38 -17.17 -3.02
CA HIS A 104 -5.06 -17.71 -2.70
C HIS A 104 -4.84 -17.90 -1.19
N ASP A 105 -3.68 -18.43 -0.82
CA ASP A 105 -3.31 -18.60 0.59
C ASP A 105 -3.27 -17.26 1.33
N GLU A 106 -3.58 -17.36 2.61
CA GLU A 106 -3.55 -16.25 3.54
C GLU A 106 -2.12 -15.80 3.83
N LYS A 107 -1.90 -14.49 3.80
CA LYS A 107 -0.61 -13.87 4.06
C LYS A 107 -0.72 -12.89 5.20
N ILE A 108 0.39 -12.68 5.88
CA ILE A 108 0.50 -11.72 6.98
C ILE A 108 1.52 -10.67 6.60
N TRP A 109 1.09 -9.42 6.64
CA TRP A 109 1.98 -8.27 6.59
C TRP A 109 2.10 -7.66 7.99
N SER A 110 3.30 -7.22 8.38
CA SER A 110 3.57 -6.67 9.70
C SER A 110 4.28 -5.32 9.64
N PHE A 111 3.96 -4.45 10.60
CA PHE A 111 4.59 -3.14 10.77
C PHE A 111 4.81 -2.82 12.26
N PRO A 112 5.99 -2.36 12.71
CA PRO A 112 7.23 -2.30 11.93
C PRO A 112 7.68 -3.70 11.48
N LYS A 113 8.38 -3.78 10.34
CA LYS A 113 8.83 -5.04 9.75
C LYS A 113 9.71 -5.76 10.77
N GLN A 114 9.32 -6.98 11.16
CA GLN A 114 10.11 -7.83 12.06
C GLN A 114 11.42 -8.25 11.42
#